data_AF-A0A924HXZ9-F1
#
_entry.id   AF-A0A924HXZ9-F1
#
_cell.length_a   1.000
_cell.length_b   1.000
_cell.length_c   1.000
_cell.angle_alpha   90.00
_cell.angle_beta   90.00
_cell.angle_gamma   90.00
#
_symmetry.space_group_name_H-M   'P 1'
#
loop_
_entity.id
_entity.type
_entity.pdbx_description
1 polymer ?
#
loop_
_entity_poly.entity_id
_entity_poly.type
_entity_poly.pdbx_seq_one_letter_code
_entity_poly.pdbx_strand_id
1 'polypeptide(L)'
;HLGSVWPHDNGMIALGLRSQGHVDHALELGQALLDMTMRQPYQRPPGLICGYERQANAEPVRYPVACSPQAWATGTIFQLMQMMTNLVPDAPGHCLRIIDPALPMDIQHLTVTNLHVGSTVLDLEFIRQGSSSRERSGTTTSCRVLRKRGNLRVVIEA
;
A
#
# COMPACT_ATOMS: atom_id res chain seq x y z
N HIS A 1 13.99 -1.73 23.77
CA HIS A 1 13.16 -1.42 22.59
C HIS A 1 13.96 -0.83 21.40
N LEU A 2 15.20 -0.33 21.56
CA LEU A 2 16.04 0.20 20.45
C LEU A 2 15.34 1.26 19.58
N GLY A 3 14.58 2.16 20.22
CA GLY A 3 13.68 3.09 19.53
C GLY A 3 12.26 2.54 19.36
N SER A 4 11.39 3.32 18.74
CA SER A 4 10.00 2.97 18.49
C SER A 4 9.72 3.09 17.00
N VAL A 5 9.08 2.07 16.44
CA VAL A 5 8.70 2.04 15.03
C VAL A 5 7.19 2.22 14.98
N TRP A 6 6.76 3.33 14.37
CA TRP A 6 5.37 3.70 14.30
C TRP A 6 4.82 3.43 12.91
N PRO A 7 3.74 2.64 12.75
CA PRO A 7 3.20 2.32 11.43
C PRO A 7 2.82 3.56 10.62
N HIS A 8 2.19 4.56 11.26
CA HIS A 8 1.75 5.78 10.58
C HIS A 8 2.90 6.61 9.98
N ASP A 9 4.01 6.79 10.72
CA ASP A 9 5.20 7.48 10.22
C ASP A 9 5.80 6.76 9.01
N ASN A 10 5.89 5.43 9.09
CA ASN A 10 6.42 4.62 8.00
C ASN A 10 5.48 4.60 6.78
N GLY A 11 4.17 4.67 6.98
CA GLY A 11 3.19 4.84 5.91
C GLY A 11 3.37 6.17 5.17
N MET A 12 3.60 7.26 5.90
CA MET A 12 3.92 8.56 5.30
C MET A 12 5.26 8.54 4.54
N ILE A 13 6.29 7.90 5.10
CA ILE A 13 7.58 7.71 4.43
C ILE A 13 7.41 6.91 3.13
N ALA A 14 6.63 5.83 3.15
CA ALA A 14 6.37 5.01 1.97
C ALA A 14 5.68 5.83 0.85
N LEU A 15 4.71 6.66 1.19
CA LEU A 15 4.09 7.59 0.24
C LEU A 15 5.08 8.62 -0.31
N GLY A 16 5.95 9.16 0.55
CA GLY A 16 7.02 10.07 0.15
C GLY A 16 7.98 9.44 -0.85
N LEU A 17 8.52 8.26 -0.53
CA LEU A 17 9.36 7.45 -1.43
C LEU A 17 8.68 7.21 -2.77
N ARG A 18 7.40 6.82 -2.73
CA ARG A 18 6.61 6.57 -3.93
C ARG A 18 6.46 7.82 -4.80
N SER A 19 6.18 8.98 -4.20
CA SER A 19 6.06 10.26 -4.92
C SER A 19 7.35 10.69 -5.62
N GLN A 20 8.51 10.23 -5.14
CA GLN A 20 9.82 10.52 -5.72
C GLN A 20 10.30 9.44 -6.70
N GLY A 21 9.46 8.44 -7.02
CA GLY A 21 9.83 7.34 -7.92
C GLY A 21 10.73 6.27 -7.27
N HIS A 22 10.92 6.28 -5.95
CA HIS A 22 11.64 5.23 -5.22
C HIS A 22 10.74 4.02 -4.95
N VAL A 23 10.24 3.40 -6.02
CA VAL A 23 9.19 2.37 -5.98
C VAL A 23 9.63 1.15 -5.16
N ASP A 24 10.82 0.61 -5.42
CA ASP A 24 11.31 -0.59 -4.73
C ASP A 24 11.43 -0.39 -3.22
N HIS A 25 11.92 0.78 -2.79
CA HIS A 25 12.04 1.12 -1.37
C HIS A 25 10.66 1.32 -0.72
N ALA A 26 9.72 1.93 -1.44
CA ALA A 26 8.34 2.07 -0.96
C ALA A 26 7.66 0.71 -0.80
N LEU A 27 7.85 -0.21 -1.75
CA LEU A 27 7.32 -1.57 -1.69
C LEU A 27 7.97 -2.40 -0.59
N GLU A 28 9.28 -2.26 -0.38
CA GLU A 28 9.99 -2.94 0.71
C GLU A 28 9.45 -2.52 2.08
N LEU A 29 9.27 -1.21 2.29
CA LEU A 29 8.68 -0.68 3.51
C LEU A 29 7.21 -1.11 3.66
N GLY A 30 6.43 -1.08 2.57
CA GLY A 30 5.05 -1.52 2.56
C GLY A 30 4.90 -3.00 2.91
N GLN A 31 5.72 -3.86 2.31
CA GLN A 31 5.75 -5.30 2.64
C GLN A 31 6.11 -5.51 4.11
N ALA A 32 7.12 -4.80 4.65
CA ALA A 32 7.49 -4.91 6.05
C ALA A 32 6.34 -4.52 7.00
N LEU A 33 5.58 -3.47 6.67
CA LEU A 33 4.41 -3.05 7.45
C LEU A 33 3.25 -4.04 7.39
N LEU A 34 2.99 -4.64 6.22
CA LEU A 34 2.00 -5.70 6.05
C LEU A 34 2.40 -6.95 6.85
N ASP A 35 3.64 -7.41 6.70
CA ASP A 35 4.21 -8.56 7.42
C ASP A 35 4.14 -8.40 8.94
N MET A 36 4.40 -7.18 9.41
CA MET A 36 4.27 -6.83 10.83
C MET A 36 2.80 -6.89 11.24
N THR A 37 1.90 -6.27 10.48
CA THR A 37 0.46 -6.17 10.77
C THR A 37 -0.20 -7.55 10.84
N MET A 38 0.17 -8.47 9.93
CA MET A 38 -0.37 -9.84 9.90
C MET A 38 -0.03 -10.66 11.14
N ARG A 39 1.01 -10.26 11.88
CA ARG A 39 1.45 -10.87 13.14
C ARG A 39 0.80 -10.25 14.38
N GLN A 40 -0.02 -9.22 14.22
CA GLN A 40 -0.66 -8.52 15.33
C GLN A 40 -2.06 -9.08 15.62
N PRO A 41 -2.56 -8.94 16.85
CA PRO A 41 -3.94 -9.30 17.18
C PRO A 41 -4.93 -8.69 16.19
N TYR A 42 -5.85 -9.52 15.68
CA TYR A 42 -6.87 -9.13 14.70
C TYR A 42 -6.33 -8.61 13.36
N GLN A 43 -5.04 -8.82 13.06
CA GLN A 43 -4.37 -8.31 11.86
C GLN A 43 -4.49 -6.79 11.73
N ARG A 44 -4.35 -6.09 12.87
CA ARG A 44 -4.42 -4.63 12.94
C ARG A 44 -3.12 -4.05 13.50
N PRO A 45 -2.61 -2.96 12.91
CA PRO A 45 -1.36 -2.38 13.38
C PRO A 45 -1.52 -1.78 14.80
N PRO A 46 -0.55 -2.02 15.70
CA PRO A 46 -0.48 -1.32 16.99
C PRO A 46 -0.05 0.12 16.78
N GLY A 47 -0.16 0.95 17.82
CA GLY A 47 0.36 2.32 17.78
C GLY A 47 1.87 2.38 17.49
N LEU A 48 2.63 1.43 18.04
CA LEU A 48 4.05 1.27 17.81
C LEU A 48 4.54 -0.14 18.17
N ILE A 49 5.68 -0.53 17.60
CA ILE A 49 6.47 -1.70 18.01
C ILE A 49 7.89 -1.26 18.41
N CYS A 50 8.64 -2.16 19.06
CA CYS A 50 10.06 -1.92 19.33
C CYS A 50 10.89 -2.02 18.03
N GLY A 51 11.95 -1.21 17.92
CA GLY A 51 12.87 -1.17 16.78
C GLY A 51 13.93 -2.27 16.76
N TYR A 52 13.59 -3.49 17.19
CA TYR A 52 14.50 -4.62 17.04
C TYR A 52 14.57 -5.06 15.57
N GLU A 53 15.73 -5.58 15.19
CA GLU A 53 15.94 -6.14 13.85
C GLU A 53 14.97 -7.28 13.57
N ARG A 54 14.44 -7.31 12.34
CA ARG A 54 13.57 -8.38 11.87
C ARG A 54 14.37 -9.67 11.71
N GLN A 55 13.94 -10.73 12.40
CA GLN A 55 14.48 -12.08 12.25
C GLN A 55 13.42 -13.02 11.68
N ALA A 56 13.83 -14.00 10.86
CA ALA A 56 12.91 -14.87 10.11
C ALA A 56 11.87 -15.59 10.99
N ASN A 57 12.27 -15.99 12.20
CA ASN A 57 11.46 -16.77 13.13
C ASN A 57 11.01 -15.98 14.37
N ALA A 58 11.12 -14.65 14.34
CA ALA A 58 10.76 -13.79 15.46
C ALA A 58 9.51 -12.97 15.18
N GLU A 59 8.69 -12.82 16.21
CA GLU A 59 7.55 -11.90 16.20
C GLU A 59 8.01 -10.46 16.46
N PRO A 60 7.34 -9.44 15.87
CA PRO A 60 7.57 -8.04 16.21
C PRO A 60 7.45 -7.84 17.72
N VAL A 61 8.53 -7.35 18.34
CA VAL A 61 8.55 -7.16 19.79
C VAL A 61 7.59 -6.03 20.15
N ARG A 62 6.53 -6.38 20.87
CA ARG A 62 5.49 -5.43 21.30
C ARG A 62 6.07 -4.38 22.23
N TYR A 63 5.64 -3.14 22.04
CA TYR A 63 5.91 -2.08 23.00
C TYR A 63 4.91 -2.20 24.17
N PRO A 64 5.33 -2.31 25.44
CA PRO A 64 4.45 -2.73 26.54
C PRO A 64 3.19 -1.88 26.76
N VAL A 65 3.26 -0.58 26.43
CA VAL A 65 2.18 0.39 26.64
C VAL A 65 1.54 0.87 25.34
N ALA A 66 1.77 0.19 24.22
CA ALA A 66 1.15 0.56 22.94
C ALA A 66 -0.35 0.26 22.95
N CYS A 67 -1.15 1.21 22.44
CA CYS A 67 -2.53 0.91 22.06
C CYS A 67 -2.54 -0.12 20.92
N SER A 68 -3.38 -1.15 21.05
CA SER A 68 -3.51 -2.21 20.04
C SER A 68 -4.97 -2.69 19.96
N PRO A 69 -5.71 -2.40 18.87
CA PRO A 69 -5.31 -1.56 17.72
C PRO A 69 -5.27 -0.06 18.07
N GLN A 70 -4.61 0.74 17.23
CA GLN A 70 -4.58 2.21 17.37
C GLN A 70 -5.13 2.87 16.09
N ALA A 71 -5.96 3.89 16.25
CA ALA A 71 -6.74 4.48 15.16
C ALA A 71 -5.85 5.10 14.06
N TRP A 72 -4.82 5.87 14.42
CA TRP A 72 -3.92 6.50 13.45
C TRP A 72 -3.06 5.46 12.71
N ALA A 73 -2.59 4.44 13.40
CA ALA A 73 -1.84 3.33 12.84
C ALA A 73 -2.68 2.56 11.82
N THR A 74 -4.00 2.47 12.01
CA THR A 74 -4.92 1.85 11.03
C THR A 74 -4.98 2.64 9.72
N GLY A 75 -4.76 3.96 9.75
CA GLY A 75 -4.62 4.79 8.56
C GLY A 75 -3.50 4.35 7.62
N THR A 76 -2.46 3.71 8.15
CA THR A 76 -1.32 3.16 7.39
C THR A 76 -1.78 2.22 6.28
N ILE A 77 -2.80 1.38 6.52
CA ILE A 77 -3.27 0.43 5.50
C ILE A 77 -3.83 1.15 4.28
N PHE A 78 -4.51 2.28 4.48
CA PHE A 78 -5.00 3.12 3.39
C PHE A 78 -3.87 3.87 2.68
N GLN A 79 -2.84 4.31 3.40
CA GLN A 79 -1.64 4.90 2.82
C GLN A 79 -0.89 3.88 1.94
N LEU A 80 -0.77 2.63 2.39
CA LEU A 80 -0.18 1.56 1.58
C LEU A 80 -1.03 1.28 0.33
N MET A 81 -2.36 1.26 0.44
CA MET A 81 -3.24 1.14 -0.74
C MET A 81 -3.02 2.29 -1.74
N GLN A 82 -2.91 3.53 -1.28
CA GLN A 82 -2.59 4.67 -2.14
C GLN A 82 -1.20 4.55 -2.78
N MET A 83 -0.19 4.13 -2.00
CA MET A 83 1.17 3.92 -2.49
C MET A 83 1.22 2.86 -3.60
N MET A 84 0.55 1.72 -3.40
CA MET A 84 0.52 0.60 -4.35
C MET A 84 -0.23 0.95 -5.63
N THR A 85 -1.42 1.54 -5.50
CA THR A 85 -2.29 1.85 -6.65
C THR A 85 -1.88 3.11 -7.40
N ASN A 86 -1.20 4.04 -6.71
CA ASN A 86 -0.70 5.32 -7.21
C ASN A 86 -1.71 6.07 -8.09
N LEU A 87 -2.90 6.23 -7.52
CA LEU A 87 -4.01 6.97 -8.10
C LEU A 87 -3.76 8.48 -7.96
N VAL A 88 -3.86 9.21 -9.07
CA VAL A 88 -3.80 10.67 -9.13
C VAL A 88 -5.14 11.20 -9.67
N PRO A 89 -6.14 11.40 -8.79
CA PRO A 89 -7.45 11.88 -9.18
C PRO A 89 -7.44 13.39 -9.43
N ASP A 90 -8.04 13.81 -10.54
CA ASP A 90 -8.39 15.19 -10.86
C ASP A 90 -9.89 15.25 -11.15
N ALA A 91 -10.69 15.39 -10.08
CA ALA A 91 -12.14 15.41 -10.19
C ALA A 91 -12.67 16.62 -11.00
N PRO A 92 -12.18 17.87 -10.80
CA PRO A 92 -12.57 19.00 -11.64
C PRO A 92 -12.19 18.85 -13.12
N GLY A 93 -11.03 18.27 -13.42
CA GLY A 93 -10.58 17.99 -14.79
C GLY A 93 -11.14 16.71 -15.41
N HIS A 94 -12.07 16.02 -14.71
CA HIS A 94 -12.66 14.74 -15.14
C HIS A 94 -11.63 13.69 -15.54
N CYS A 95 -10.51 13.61 -14.81
CA CYS A 95 -9.42 12.70 -15.11
C CYS A 95 -9.02 11.89 -13.88
N LEU A 96 -8.72 10.60 -14.06
CA LEU A 96 -8.00 9.80 -13.10
C LEU A 96 -6.79 9.21 -13.80
N ARG A 97 -5.60 9.57 -13.33
CA ARG A 97 -4.35 8.96 -13.76
C ARG A 97 -3.98 7.85 -12.79
N ILE A 98 -3.52 6.72 -13.30
CA ILE A 98 -2.90 5.63 -12.55
C ILE A 98 -1.47 5.54 -13.05
N ILE A 99 -0.50 5.85 -12.19
CA ILE A 99 0.90 6.02 -12.59
C ILE A 99 1.72 4.86 -12.04
N ASP A 100 2.32 4.06 -12.92
CA ASP A 100 3.24 2.96 -12.63
C ASP A 100 2.80 2.10 -11.44
N PRO A 101 1.53 1.64 -11.34
CA PRO A 101 1.05 0.96 -10.15
C PRO A 101 1.95 -0.23 -9.82
N ALA A 102 2.10 -0.55 -8.53
CA ALA A 102 3.03 -1.58 -8.10
C ALA A 102 2.53 -2.29 -6.84
N LEU A 103 2.37 -3.61 -6.93
CA LEU A 103 1.99 -4.46 -5.80
C LEU A 103 3.23 -5.13 -5.16
N PRO A 104 3.25 -5.29 -3.83
CA PRO A 104 4.30 -6.02 -3.13
C PRO A 104 4.22 -7.53 -3.45
N MET A 105 5.27 -8.27 -3.09
CA MET A 105 5.47 -9.66 -3.52
C MET A 105 4.31 -10.59 -3.13
N ASP A 106 3.73 -10.40 -1.95
CA ASP A 106 2.68 -11.27 -1.43
C ASP A 106 1.26 -10.88 -1.91
N ILE A 107 1.12 -9.78 -2.64
CA ILE A 107 -0.17 -9.33 -3.20
C ILE A 107 -0.14 -9.53 -4.72
N GLN A 108 -0.77 -10.61 -5.17
CA GLN A 108 -0.90 -10.91 -6.60
C GLN A 108 -2.05 -10.12 -7.26
N HIS A 109 -3.08 -9.81 -6.47
CA HIS A 109 -4.33 -9.23 -6.95
C HIS A 109 -4.88 -8.24 -5.93
N LEU A 110 -5.33 -7.08 -6.41
CA LEU A 110 -6.01 -6.06 -5.61
C LEU A 110 -7.15 -5.46 -6.43
N THR A 111 -8.37 -5.47 -5.87
CA THR A 111 -9.52 -4.78 -6.47
C THR A 111 -9.98 -3.65 -5.58
N VAL A 112 -10.14 -2.46 -6.17
CA VAL A 112 -10.79 -1.31 -5.54
C VAL A 112 -12.18 -1.18 -6.16
N THR A 113 -13.22 -1.40 -5.37
CA THR A 113 -14.62 -1.28 -5.81
C THR A 113 -15.27 -0.02 -5.27
N ASN A 114 -16.26 0.49 -6.00
CA ASN A 114 -17.00 1.70 -5.64
C ASN A 114 -16.06 2.90 -5.36
N LEU A 115 -15.00 3.05 -6.16
CA LEU A 115 -14.16 4.24 -6.09
C LEU A 115 -14.91 5.42 -6.72
N HIS A 116 -15.05 6.51 -5.97
CA HIS A 116 -15.67 7.74 -6.45
C HIS A 116 -14.58 8.76 -6.83
N VAL A 117 -14.68 9.29 -8.05
CA VAL A 117 -13.91 10.47 -8.49
C VAL A 117 -14.89 11.46 -9.13
N GLY A 118 -15.17 12.54 -8.42
CA GLY A 118 -16.29 13.43 -8.74
C GLY A 118 -17.62 12.67 -8.73
N SER A 119 -18.40 12.80 -9.81
CA SER A 119 -19.67 12.06 -9.99
C SER A 119 -19.49 10.66 -10.59
N THR A 120 -18.28 10.26 -10.96
CA THR A 120 -18.03 8.94 -11.56
C THR A 120 -17.73 7.89 -10.50
N VAL A 121 -18.37 6.73 -10.65
CA VAL A 121 -18.07 5.53 -9.85
C VAL A 121 -17.35 4.51 -10.73
N LEU A 122 -16.24 3.96 -10.24
CA LEU A 122 -15.47 2.96 -10.96
C LEU A 122 -14.96 1.83 -10.06
N ASP A 123 -14.74 0.67 -10.68
CA ASP A 123 -14.04 -0.45 -10.08
C ASP A 123 -12.73 -0.68 -10.84
N LEU A 124 -11.63 -0.78 -10.12
CA LEU A 124 -10.27 -0.98 -10.65
C LEU A 124 -9.72 -2.32 -10.17
N GLU A 125 -9.04 -3.01 -11.05
CA GLU A 125 -8.31 -4.25 -10.77
C GLU A 125 -6.82 -4.04 -11.04
N PHE A 126 -5.99 -4.46 -10.09
CA PHE A 126 -4.54 -4.46 -10.19
C PHE A 126 -4.05 -5.91 -10.12
N ILE A 127 -3.26 -6.31 -11.10
CA ILE A 127 -2.71 -7.67 -11.20
C ILE A 127 -1.20 -7.57 -11.36
N ARG A 128 -0.47 -8.23 -10.47
CA ARG A 128 0.98 -8.39 -10.59
C ARG A 128 1.32 -9.38 -11.71
N GLN A 129 2.18 -8.97 -12.62
CA GLN A 129 2.66 -9.74 -13.76
C GLN A 129 4.13 -10.13 -13.52
N GLY A 130 4.48 -11.40 -13.71
CA GLY A 130 5.84 -11.93 -13.53
C GLY A 130 5.90 -13.18 -12.65
N SER A 131 6.88 -14.04 -12.91
CA SER A 131 7.06 -15.32 -12.19
C SER A 131 7.37 -15.10 -10.71
N SER A 132 6.92 -16.04 -9.89
CA SER A 132 7.19 -16.14 -8.44
C SER A 132 8.68 -16.35 -8.08
N SER A 133 9.60 -16.17 -9.04
CA SER A 133 11.04 -16.21 -8.80
C SER A 133 11.49 -14.94 -8.09
N ARG A 134 12.43 -15.07 -7.15
CA ARG A 134 13.02 -13.96 -6.35
C ARG A 134 13.82 -12.92 -7.18
N GLU A 135 13.75 -12.98 -8.50
CA GLU A 135 14.39 -11.99 -9.37
C GLU A 135 13.54 -10.72 -9.38
N ARG A 136 13.98 -9.73 -8.57
CA ARG A 136 13.37 -8.40 -8.37
C ARG A 136 13.31 -7.54 -9.64
N SER A 137 13.96 -7.94 -10.73
CA SER A 137 14.05 -7.16 -11.96
C SER A 137 12.98 -7.62 -12.95
N GLY A 138 11.90 -6.84 -13.09
CA GLY A 138 10.94 -7.00 -14.18
C GLY A 138 9.50 -7.37 -13.79
N THR A 139 9.09 -7.20 -12.53
CA THR A 139 7.69 -7.44 -12.15
C THR A 139 6.88 -6.18 -12.33
N THR A 140 5.92 -6.20 -13.25
CA THR A 140 5.02 -5.07 -13.53
C THR A 140 3.67 -5.30 -12.88
N THR A 141 2.93 -4.25 -12.53
CA THR A 141 1.52 -4.40 -12.15
C THR A 141 0.67 -3.77 -13.24
N SER A 142 -0.21 -4.58 -13.83
CA SER A 142 -1.21 -4.09 -14.78
C SER A 142 -2.44 -3.56 -14.02
N CYS A 143 -3.05 -2.50 -14.52
CA CYS A 143 -4.33 -1.98 -14.04
C CYS A 143 -5.42 -2.15 -15.09
N ARG A 144 -6.64 -2.51 -14.69
CA ARG A 144 -7.82 -2.67 -15.55
C ARG A 144 -9.02 -1.97 -14.93
N VAL A 145 -9.82 -1.31 -15.78
CA VAL A 145 -11.12 -0.75 -15.37
C VAL A 145 -12.17 -1.84 -15.55
N LEU A 146 -12.72 -2.35 -14.45
CA LEU A 146 -13.75 -3.39 -14.47
C LEU A 146 -15.15 -2.81 -14.70
N ARG A 147 -15.42 -1.65 -14.10
CA ARG A 147 -16.69 -0.93 -14.20
C ARG A 147 -16.42 0.57 -14.20
N LYS A 148 -17.16 1.33 -15.01
CA LYS A 148 -17.16 2.80 -14.98
C LYS A 148 -18.56 3.33 -15.27
N ARG A 149 -19.11 4.11 -14.34
CA ARG A 149 -20.40 4.80 -14.48
C ARG A 149 -20.16 6.30 -14.33
N GLY A 150 -20.05 7.00 -15.46
CA GLY A 150 -19.74 8.43 -15.53
C GLY A 150 -18.74 8.75 -16.65
N ASN A 151 -18.47 10.06 -16.82
CA ASN A 151 -17.68 10.61 -17.93
C ASN A 151 -16.18 10.78 -17.61
N LEU A 152 -15.69 10.29 -16.47
CA LEU A 152 -14.26 10.35 -16.11
C LEU A 152 -13.39 9.69 -17.19
N ARG A 153 -12.33 10.40 -17.62
CA ARG A 153 -11.23 9.85 -18.40
C ARG A 153 -10.29 9.10 -17.46
N VAL A 154 -9.99 7.84 -17.78
CA VAL A 154 -9.02 7.04 -17.02
C VAL A 154 -7.77 6.88 -17.88
N VAL A 155 -6.62 7.29 -17.36
CA VAL A 155 -5.31 7.19 -18.03
C VAL A 155 -4.43 6.28 -17.19
N ILE A 156 -3.88 5.25 -17.82
CA ILE A 156 -2.97 4.31 -17.17
C ILE A 156 -1.60 4.52 -17.81
N GLU A 157 -0.65 4.96 -17.00
CA GLU A 157 0.76 5.19 -17.37
C GLU A 157 1.54 4.06 -16.70
N ALA A 158 2.17 3.18 -17.48
CA ALA A 158 2.95 2.05 -16.98
C ALA A 158 4.40 2.18 -17.46
#